data_AF-A0A3B8VA81-F1
#
_entry.id   AF-A0A3B8VA81-F1
#
_cell.length_a   1.000
_cell.length_b   1.000
_cell.length_c   1.000
_cell.angle_alpha   90.00
_cell.angle_beta   90.00
_cell.angle_gamma   90.00
#
_symmetry.space_group_name_H-M   'P 1'
#
loop_
_entity.id
_entity.type
_entity.pdbx_description
1 polymer ?
#
loop_
_entity_poly.entity_id
_entity_poly.type
_entity_poly.pdbx_seq_one_letter_code
_entity_poly.pdbx_strand_id
1 'polypeptide(L)' 'MIFQEPMTSLNPVFTIGNQLDEAILVNNPGVTNEQAKAHSIHMLEQVGIAMPEAVYKKFPHELSGGMR' A
#
# COMPACT_ATOMS: atom_id res chain seq x y z
N MET A 1 -9.50 12.41 0.32
CA MET A 1 -9.69 12.79 -1.10
C MET A 1 -9.21 11.62 -1.93
N ILE A 2 -9.98 11.13 -2.91
CA ILE A 2 -9.57 10.02 -3.81
C ILE A 2 -9.28 10.65 -5.18
N PHE A 3 -8.08 10.44 -5.70
CA PHE A 3 -7.65 11.01 -6.98
C PHE A 3 -8.19 10.20 -8.16
N GLN A 4 -8.52 10.88 -9.27
CA GLN A 4 -9.04 10.27 -10.50
C GLN A 4 -7.95 9.49 -11.28
N GLU A 5 -6.68 9.83 -11.04
CA GLU A 5 -5.51 9.09 -11.51
C GLU A 5 -4.78 8.49 -10.28
N PRO A 6 -5.22 7.34 -9.74
CA PRO A 6 -4.67 6.78 -8.51
C PRO A 6 -3.16 6.53 -8.61
N MET A 7 -2.65 6.28 -9.82
CA MET A 7 -1.24 6.09 -10.10
C MET A 7 -0.35 7.30 -9.89
N THR A 8 -0.87 8.52 -10.01
CA THR A 8 -0.08 9.73 -9.72
C THR A 8 0.05 9.96 -8.21
N SER A 9 -0.72 9.23 -7.40
CA SER A 9 -0.68 9.32 -5.93
C SER A 9 0.39 8.41 -5.32
N LEU A 10 0.91 7.44 -6.09
CA LEU A 10 1.99 6.56 -5.65
C LEU A 10 3.35 7.14 -6.04
N ASN A 11 4.24 7.26 -5.06
CA ASN A 11 5.64 7.57 -5.27
C ASN A 11 6.37 6.35 -5.85
N PRO A 12 7.01 6.46 -7.03
CA PRO A 12 7.63 5.33 -7.72
C PRO A 12 8.91 4.81 -7.04
N VAL A 13 9.48 5.56 -6.09
CA VAL A 13 10.74 5.22 -5.41
C VAL A 13 10.50 4.34 -4.16
N PHE A 14 9.26 4.27 -3.68
CA PHE A 14 8.90 3.47 -2.51
C PHE A 14 8.06 2.26 -2.90
N THR A 15 8.14 1.20 -2.11
CA THR A 15 7.26 0.05 -2.28
C THR A 15 5.81 0.42 -1.93
N ILE A 16 4.84 -0.37 -2.40
CA ILE A 16 3.43 -0.22 -2.05
C ILE A 16 3.28 -0.29 -0.53
N GLY A 17 3.92 -1.27 0.11
CA GLY A 17 3.88 -1.45 1.56
C GLY A 17 4.40 -0.26 2.35
N ASN A 18 5.52 0.34 1.93
CA ASN A 18 6.06 1.51 2.63
C ASN A 18 5.09 2.68 2.64
N GLN A 19 4.42 2.93 1.53
CA GLN A 19 3.50 4.05 1.38
C GLN A 19 2.20 3.82 2.16
N LEU A 20 1.71 2.57 2.18
CA LEU A 20 0.56 2.18 2.99
C LEU A 20 0.87 2.29 4.49
N ASP A 21 2.03 1.79 4.92
CA ASP A 21 2.46 1.85 6.32
C ASP A 21 2.65 3.29 6.79
N GLU A 22 3.28 4.15 5.97
CA GLU A 22 3.43 5.57 6.25
C GLU A 22 2.05 6.23 6.49
N ALA A 23 1.10 5.99 5.58
CA ALA A 23 -0.24 6.55 5.71
C ALA A 23 -0.92 6.09 7.02
N ILE A 24 -0.74 4.83 7.43
CA ILE A 24 -1.29 4.32 8.70
C ILE A 24 -0.61 4.97 9.89
N LEU A 25 0.72 5.00 9.92
CA LEU A 25 1.51 5.51 11.05
C LEU A 25 1.28 7.01 11.28
N VAL A 26 1.21 7.80 10.20
CA VAL A 26 0.97 9.25 10.28
C VAL A 26 -0.41 9.57 10.85
N ASN A 27 -1.43 8.76 10.52
CA ASN A 27 -2.80 9.00 10.97
C ASN A 27 -3.14 8.35 12.32
N ASN A 28 -2.32 7.42 12.83
CA ASN A 28 -2.62 6.64 14.03
C ASN A 28 -1.44 6.65 15.02
N PRO A 29 -1.32 7.70 15.86
CA PRO A 29 -0.27 7.77 16.87
C PRO A 29 -0.42 6.61 17.87
N GLY A 30 0.65 5.83 18.04
CA GLY A 30 0.69 4.65 18.93
C GLY A 30 0.64 3.30 18.22
N VAL A 31 0.39 3.27 16.91
CA VAL A 31 0.51 2.07 16.09
C VAL A 31 2.00 1.75 15.86
N THR A 32 2.37 0.48 16.04
CA THR A 32 3.74 0.01 15.75
C THR A 32 3.92 -0.31 14.27
N ASN A 33 5.17 -0.36 13.80
CA ASN A 33 5.46 -0.77 12.42
C ASN A 33 4.90 -2.16 12.08
N GLU A 34 4.90 -3.09 13.05
CA GLU A 34 4.37 -4.43 12.85
C GLU A 34 2.84 -4.42 12.66
N GLN A 35 2.14 -3.61 13.46
CA GLN A 35 0.70 -3.41 13.33
C GLN A 35 0.34 -2.71 12.01
N ALA A 36 1.12 -1.69 11.61
CA ALA A 36 0.92 -0.99 10.34
C ALA A 36 1.06 -1.96 9.16
N LYS A 37 2.12 -2.77 9.15
CA LYS A 37 2.33 -3.80 8.13
C LYS A 37 1.17 -4.80 8.07
N ALA A 38 0.71 -5.29 9.22
CA ALA A 38 -0.43 -6.22 9.27
C ALA A 38 -1.70 -5.57 8.69
N HIS A 39 -1.96 -4.31 9.02
CA HIS A 39 -3.08 -3.55 8.45
C HIS A 39 -2.94 -3.32 6.94
N SER A 40 -1.74 -2.99 6.45
CA SER A 40 -1.47 -2.81 5.01
C SER A 40 -1.72 -4.09 4.21
N ILE A 41 -1.23 -5.23 4.70
CA ILE A 41 -1.45 -6.54 4.08
C ILE A 41 -2.95 -6.86 4.07
N HIS A 42 -3.64 -6.64 5.20
CA HIS A 42 -5.08 -6.87 5.29
C HIS A 42 -5.86 -5.98 4.32
N MET A 43 -5.48 -4.71 4.13
CA MET A 43 -6.11 -3.81 3.17
C MET A 43 -5.96 -4.32 1.73
N LEU A 44 -4.77 -4.84 1.37
CA LEU A 44 -4.54 -5.45 0.05
C LEU A 44 -5.43 -6.68 -0.16
N GLU A 45 -5.66 -7.49 0.87
CA GLU A 45 -6.60 -8.62 0.81
C GLU A 45 -8.04 -8.16 0.57
N GLN A 46 -8.49 -7.13 1.30
CA GLN A 46 -9.86 -6.62 1.20
C GLN A 46 -10.20 -6.11 -0.21
N VAL A 47 -9.22 -5.57 -0.94
CA VAL A 47 -9.40 -5.09 -2.31
C VAL A 47 -9.15 -6.18 -3.37
N GLY A 48 -9.00 -7.44 -2.95
CA GLY A 48 -8.95 -8.60 -3.85
C GLY A 48 -7.57 -8.89 -4.47
N ILE A 49 -6.48 -8.40 -3.88
CA ILE A 49 -5.13 -8.72 -4.35
C ILE A 49 -4.79 -10.16 -3.97
N ALA A 50 -4.58 -11.02 -4.98
CA ALA A 50 -4.35 -12.45 -4.79
C ALA A 50 -3.06 -12.81 -4.02
N MET A 51 -2.07 -11.91 -3.99
CA MET A 51 -0.79 -12.10 -3.29
C MET A 51 -0.41 -10.82 -2.52
N PRO A 52 -1.12 -10.50 -1.44
CA PRO A 52 -1.00 -9.22 -0.75
C PRO A 52 0.41 -9.00 -0.21
N GLU A 53 1.05 -10.01 0.38
CA GLU A 53 2.42 -9.91 0.88
C GLU A 53 3.47 -9.70 -0.23
N ALA A 54 3.23 -10.28 -1.41
CA ALA A 54 4.12 -10.08 -2.55
C ALA A 54 3.95 -8.66 -3.11
N VAL A 55 2.70 -8.22 -3.26
CA VAL A 55 2.37 -6.86 -3.74
C VAL A 55 2.82 -5.79 -2.77
N TYR A 56 2.73 -6.03 -1.47
CA TYR A 56 3.26 -5.15 -0.43
C TYR A 56 4.75 -4.83 -0.66
N LYS A 57 5.53 -5.79 -1.17
CA LYS A 57 6.96 -5.61 -1.45
C LYS A 57 7.27 -5.00 -2.82
N LYS A 58 6.27 -4.88 -3.71
CA LYS A 58 6.46 -4.36 -5.07
C LYS A 58 6.53 -2.85 -5.10
N PHE A 59 7.17 -2.31 -6.12
CA PHE A 59 7.09 -0.92 -6.52
C PHE A 59 5.89 -0.68 -7.47
N PRO A 60 5.39 0.57 -7.59
CA PRO A 60 4.26 0.91 -8.46
C PRO A 60 4.43 0.54 -9.94
N HIS A 61 5.67 0.46 -10.43
CA HIS A 61 5.96 0.06 -11.81
C HIS A 61 5.95 -1.46 -12.03
N GLU A 62 5.88 -2.26 -10.96
CA GLU A 62 5.81 -3.72 -11.02
C GLU A 62 4.37 -4.26 -10.91
N LEU A 63 3.39 -3.35 -10.78
CA LEU A 63 1.97 -3.67 -10.77
C LEU A 63 1.43 -3.79 -12.19
N SER A 64 0.53 -4.75 -12.40
CA SER A 64 -0.15 -4.91 -13.70
C SER A 64 -1.05 -3.70 -13.98
N GLY A 65 -1.38 -3.44 -15.25
CA GLY A 65 -2.21 -2.29 -15.64
C GLY A 65 -3.58 -2.21 -14.96
N GLY A 66 -4.15 -3.34 -14.50
CA GLY A 66 -5.41 -3.36 -13.74
C GLY A 66 -5.23 -3.24 -12.22
N MET A 67 -4.00 -3.28 -11.72
CA MET A 67 -3.64 -3.05 -10.31
C MET A 67 -3.08 -1.65 -10.08
N ARG A 68 -2.83 -0.93 -11.18
CA ARG A 68 -2.36 0.44 -11.22
C ARG A 68 -3.56 1.38 -11.08
#